data_AF-A0AAD5WSK7-F1
#
_entry.id   AF-A0AAD5WSK7-F1
#
_cell.length_a   1.000
_cell.length_b   1.000
_cell.length_c   1.000
_cell.angle_alpha   90.00
_cell.angle_beta   90.00
_cell.angle_gamma   90.00
#
_symmetry.space_group_name_H-M   'P 1'
#
loop_
_entity.id
_entity.type
_entity.pdbx_description
1 polymer ?
#
loop_
_entity_poly.entity_id
_entity_poly.type
_entity_poly.pdbx_seq_one_letter_code
_entity_poly.pdbx_strand_id
1 'polypeptide(L)'
;MASVRNFPKIKAIRSFVIGGVGSGGDYHNVKGGHWLIDSDISTPCSRWEQYRSSRTTWGINVLGSFFIEIEATDGTIGYATGFGGPPACWLVHQHFERFLIGADPRNTNLLFEQMYRASMFYGRKGLPVAVISVIDLALWDLIGKLRNEPVYRLIGGATKERLDFYCTGPEPTAAREMGFWGAKVPLPFCPDEGHAGLRKNVEFLRKHREAVGPDFPLMVDCYMSLNVSYTIELAKACLDLNINWWEECLSPDDTDGFEKIKQAHPGLKFTTGEHEYSRFGFRKLIEGRNLDIIQPDVMWLGGLTELLKVSAMAAAYDIPVVPHASGPYSYHFVISQPNTPFQEYLANSPDGKSVLPVFGGLFLDEPIPTKGFLTTADLDKPGFGLTLNPAARAMLIPSDYLLSPPPVKALAPPTPSSSASDAGETKGMPEEHKAVSTEPPEAPAPELTKTVEAAPTELTSVPEVVPEPASEPSTATTEATRIPEKAEELAVESKSAQETVPVEKSEA
;
A
#
# COMPACT_ATOMS: atom_id res chain seq x y z
N MET A 1 -8.83 43.90 -6.58
CA MET A 1 -9.76 42.87 -6.06
C MET A 1 -9.10 41.52 -6.22
N ALA A 2 -9.15 40.63 -5.22
CA ALA A 2 -8.68 39.27 -5.42
C ALA A 2 -9.63 38.57 -6.40
N SER A 3 -9.13 38.17 -7.58
CA SER A 3 -9.91 37.57 -8.67
C SER A 3 -10.33 36.12 -8.41
N VAL A 4 -9.88 35.52 -7.30
CA VAL A 4 -10.10 34.12 -6.93
C VAL A 4 -10.23 33.98 -5.42
N ARG A 5 -10.79 32.84 -4.96
CA ARG A 5 -10.91 32.49 -3.55
C ARG A 5 -9.55 32.54 -2.84
N ASN A 6 -9.46 33.32 -1.76
CA ASN A 6 -8.31 33.31 -0.87
C ASN A 6 -8.34 32.03 -0.01
N PHE A 7 -7.39 31.13 -0.22
CA PHE A 7 -7.34 29.84 0.49
C PHE A 7 -6.51 29.98 1.77
N PRO A 8 -7.00 29.51 2.92
CA PRO A 8 -6.27 29.62 4.18
C PRO A 8 -5.00 28.75 4.12
N LYS A 9 -3.96 29.20 4.83
CA LYS A 9 -2.68 28.48 4.92
C LYS A 9 -2.72 27.49 6.07
N ILE A 10 -1.80 26.53 6.06
CA ILE A 10 -1.60 25.64 7.20
C ILE A 10 -1.02 26.45 8.36
N LYS A 11 -1.69 26.39 9.51
CA LYS A 11 -1.32 27.09 10.74
C LYS A 11 -0.57 26.19 11.70
N ALA A 12 -1.03 24.95 11.87
CA ALA A 12 -0.45 24.00 12.82
C ALA A 12 -0.68 22.55 12.37
N ILE A 13 0.17 21.66 12.86
CA ILE A 13 -0.01 20.20 12.80
C ILE A 13 0.08 19.63 14.22
N ARG A 14 -0.76 18.65 14.53
CA ARG A 14 -0.74 17.91 15.80
C ARG A 14 -0.74 16.42 15.52
N SER A 15 -0.03 15.64 16.32
CA SER A 15 -0.09 14.19 16.24
C SER A 15 -0.39 13.55 17.59
N PHE A 16 -1.06 12.40 17.54
CA PHE A 16 -1.51 11.66 18.70
C PHE A 16 -1.23 10.17 18.48
N VAL A 17 -0.79 9.49 19.53
CA VAL A 17 -0.81 8.03 19.57
C VAL A 17 -2.20 7.60 20.03
N ILE A 18 -2.78 6.59 19.39
CA ILE A 18 -4.09 6.07 19.81
C ILE A 18 -3.85 4.98 20.87
N GLY A 19 -4.32 5.23 22.08
CA GLY A 19 -4.24 4.26 23.17
C GLY A 19 -5.19 3.07 22.97
N GLY A 20 -4.81 1.92 23.51
CA GLY A 20 -5.59 0.69 23.40
C GLY A 20 -5.37 -0.07 22.09
N VAL A 21 -6.36 -0.87 21.70
CA VAL A 21 -6.36 -1.75 20.52
C VAL A 21 -7.70 -1.67 19.79
N GLY A 22 -7.74 -2.05 18.51
CA GLY A 22 -8.97 -2.10 17.70
C GLY A 22 -9.53 -0.72 17.35
N SER A 23 -8.68 0.31 17.30
CA SER A 23 -9.05 1.68 16.94
C SER A 23 -7.89 2.36 16.19
N GLY A 24 -8.20 3.05 15.10
CA GLY A 24 -7.23 3.68 14.21
C GLY A 24 -6.71 2.79 13.09
N GLY A 25 -5.69 3.28 12.38
CA GLY A 25 -5.22 2.68 11.12
C GLY A 25 -4.20 1.54 11.21
N ASP A 26 -3.87 1.02 12.40
CA ASP A 26 -3.15 -0.25 12.54
C ASP A 26 -4.15 -1.41 12.62
N TYR A 27 -4.38 -2.06 11.48
CA TYR A 27 -5.32 -3.17 11.34
C TYR A 27 -5.00 -4.36 12.26
N HIS A 28 -3.73 -4.52 12.63
CA HIS A 28 -3.24 -5.71 13.34
C HIS A 28 -3.10 -5.47 14.84
N ASN A 29 -3.14 -4.22 15.30
CA ASN A 29 -3.21 -3.89 16.72
C ASN A 29 -4.64 -4.08 17.27
N VAL A 30 -5.05 -5.34 17.34
CA VAL A 30 -6.38 -5.79 17.79
C VAL A 30 -6.29 -6.64 19.06
N LYS A 31 -7.45 -6.90 19.69
CA LYS A 31 -7.54 -7.76 20.87
C LYS A 31 -7.24 -9.22 20.50
N GLY A 32 -6.58 -9.95 21.40
CA GLY A 32 -6.37 -11.40 21.27
C GLY A 32 -7.67 -12.18 21.06
N GLY A 33 -7.56 -13.28 20.31
CA GLY A 33 -8.66 -14.10 19.79
C GLY A 33 -9.17 -13.66 18.42
N HIS A 34 -8.67 -12.55 17.86
CA HIS A 34 -9.05 -12.09 16.53
C HIS A 34 -8.31 -12.87 15.44
N TRP A 35 -9.02 -13.29 14.39
CA TRP A 35 -8.43 -14.07 13.29
C TRP A 35 -7.20 -13.40 12.64
N LEU A 36 -7.20 -12.07 12.51
CA LEU A 36 -6.10 -11.29 11.96
C LEU A 36 -4.75 -11.54 12.62
N ILE A 37 -4.74 -12.00 13.87
CA ILE A 37 -3.51 -12.22 14.63
C ILE A 37 -3.35 -13.62 15.20
N ASP A 38 -4.44 -14.32 15.53
CA ASP A 38 -4.40 -15.59 16.29
C ASP A 38 -4.98 -16.79 15.53
N SER A 39 -5.28 -16.65 14.23
CA SER A 39 -5.56 -17.80 13.36
C SER A 39 -4.30 -18.29 12.65
N ASP A 40 -4.35 -19.50 12.10
CA ASP A 40 -3.26 -20.03 11.28
C ASP A 40 -3.10 -19.16 10.01
N ILE A 41 -2.04 -18.36 9.97
CA ILE A 41 -1.66 -17.50 8.85
C ILE A 41 -0.19 -17.71 8.55
N SER A 42 0.12 -18.03 7.29
CA SER A 42 1.48 -18.12 6.77
C SER A 42 2.08 -16.72 6.67
N THR A 43 3.27 -16.53 7.23
CA THR A 43 3.99 -15.26 7.28
C THR A 43 5.49 -15.48 7.04
N PRO A 44 6.28 -14.42 6.79
CA PRO A 44 7.74 -14.54 6.72
C PRO A 44 8.36 -15.11 8.01
N CYS A 45 7.68 -14.95 9.14
CA CYS A 45 8.14 -15.42 10.45
C CYS A 45 7.65 -16.84 10.81
N SER A 46 6.73 -17.42 10.03
CA SER A 46 6.13 -18.74 10.33
C SER A 46 7.14 -19.90 10.25
N ARG A 47 8.32 -19.67 9.65
CA ARG A 47 9.42 -20.64 9.65
C ARG A 47 9.97 -20.97 11.04
N TRP A 48 9.80 -20.06 12.00
CA TRP A 48 10.24 -20.24 13.38
C TRP A 48 9.04 -20.61 14.25
N GLU A 49 9.12 -21.77 14.92
CA GLU A 49 8.01 -22.33 15.71
C GLU A 49 7.44 -21.32 16.72
N GLN A 50 8.31 -20.60 17.43
CA GLN A 50 7.92 -19.63 18.45
C GLN A 50 7.13 -18.42 17.90
N TYR A 51 7.13 -18.22 16.58
CA TYR A 51 6.47 -17.09 15.92
C TYR A 51 5.28 -17.51 15.04
N ARG A 52 5.00 -18.81 14.91
CA ARG A 52 4.01 -19.33 13.96
C ARG A 52 2.57 -19.17 14.43
N SER A 53 2.32 -19.32 15.73
CA SER A 53 0.95 -19.43 16.27
C SER A 53 0.19 -18.10 16.33
N SER A 54 0.89 -16.97 16.37
CA SER A 54 0.26 -15.65 16.39
C SER A 54 1.16 -14.59 15.80
N ARG A 55 0.59 -13.70 14.99
CA ARG A 55 1.33 -12.61 14.35
C ARG A 55 1.86 -11.57 15.35
N THR A 56 1.25 -11.49 16.53
CA THR A 56 1.73 -10.59 17.61
C THR A 56 3.04 -11.05 18.24
N THR A 57 3.36 -12.35 18.18
CA THR A 57 4.58 -12.90 18.80
C THR A 57 5.87 -12.39 18.15
N TRP A 58 5.82 -12.05 16.85
CA TRP A 58 6.92 -11.41 16.13
C TRP A 58 6.75 -9.90 15.99
N GLY A 59 5.68 -9.33 16.56
CA GLY A 59 5.50 -7.89 16.70
C GLY A 59 4.78 -7.20 15.54
N ILE A 60 3.84 -7.86 14.85
CA ILE A 60 3.04 -7.20 13.80
C ILE A 60 2.35 -5.91 14.28
N ASN A 61 1.91 -5.90 15.53
CA ASN A 61 1.17 -4.82 16.17
C ASN A 61 2.07 -3.86 16.97
N VAL A 62 3.40 -3.97 16.84
CA VAL A 62 4.36 -3.26 17.70
C VAL A 62 4.28 -1.74 17.56
N LEU A 63 3.83 -1.26 16.40
CA LEU A 63 3.77 0.16 16.10
C LEU A 63 2.52 0.79 16.71
N GLY A 64 1.36 0.19 16.50
CA GLY A 64 0.08 0.77 16.87
C GLY A 64 -0.33 1.92 15.93
N SER A 65 -1.52 2.46 16.20
CA SER A 65 -2.11 3.52 15.38
C SER A 65 -1.65 4.91 15.84
N PHE A 66 -1.60 5.85 14.90
CA PHE A 66 -1.48 7.27 15.19
C PHE A 66 -2.50 8.10 14.41
N PHE A 67 -2.71 9.33 14.85
CA PHE A 67 -3.69 10.27 14.30
C PHE A 67 -3.06 11.64 14.12
N ILE A 68 -3.28 12.28 12.97
CA ILE A 68 -2.78 13.62 12.66
C ILE A 68 -3.96 14.57 12.48
N GLU A 69 -3.83 15.79 13.01
CA GLU A 69 -4.67 16.94 12.67
C GLU A 69 -3.83 18.02 12.01
N ILE A 70 -4.32 18.61 10.92
CA ILE A 70 -3.76 19.80 10.26
C ILE A 70 -4.80 20.92 10.33
N GLU A 71 -4.46 21.99 11.04
CA GLU A 71 -5.32 23.17 11.20
C GLU A 71 -4.91 24.26 10.22
N ALA A 72 -5.88 24.82 9.51
CA ALA A 72 -5.71 25.97 8.65
C ALA A 72 -5.90 27.30 9.41
N THR A 73 -5.48 28.42 8.82
CA THR A 73 -5.57 29.76 9.44
C THR A 73 -7.00 30.24 9.69
N ASP A 74 -8.02 29.63 9.06
CA ASP A 74 -9.44 29.92 9.31
C ASP A 74 -10.07 29.02 10.39
N GLY A 75 -9.29 28.13 11.00
CA GLY A 75 -9.73 27.19 12.03
C GLY A 75 -10.24 25.86 11.50
N THR A 76 -10.32 25.65 10.17
CA THR A 76 -10.70 24.35 9.60
C THR A 76 -9.62 23.31 9.90
N ILE A 77 -10.03 22.10 10.27
CA ILE A 77 -9.12 21.00 10.61
C ILE A 77 -9.39 19.82 9.68
N GLY A 78 -8.36 19.40 8.94
CA GLY A 78 -8.31 18.10 8.28
C GLY A 78 -7.53 17.09 9.12
N TYR A 79 -7.85 15.82 8.97
CA TYR A 79 -7.21 14.76 9.75
C TYR A 79 -7.21 13.41 9.05
N ALA A 80 -6.29 12.54 9.47
CA ALA A 80 -6.23 11.16 9.06
C ALA A 80 -5.59 10.28 10.14
N THR A 81 -5.79 8.97 10.03
CA THR A 81 -5.12 7.94 10.84
C THR A 81 -4.30 7.01 9.95
N GLY A 82 -3.42 6.23 10.57
CA GLY A 82 -2.63 5.16 9.97
C GLY A 82 -1.88 4.40 11.05
N PHE A 83 -1.10 3.39 10.67
CA PHE A 83 -0.16 2.71 11.56
C PHE A 83 1.17 3.47 11.65
N GLY A 84 1.90 3.28 12.75
CA GLY A 84 3.22 3.85 12.95
C GLY A 84 3.45 4.44 14.35
N GLY A 85 2.36 4.66 15.09
CA GLY A 85 2.36 5.01 16.52
C GLY A 85 3.39 6.04 16.95
N PRO A 86 4.11 5.81 18.07
CA PRO A 86 5.07 6.77 18.60
C PRO A 86 6.16 7.25 17.61
N PRO A 87 6.90 6.38 16.90
CA PRO A 87 7.93 6.86 15.98
C PRO A 87 7.36 7.65 14.79
N ALA A 88 6.12 7.36 14.36
CA ALA A 88 5.45 8.18 13.36
C ALA A 88 5.21 9.61 13.85
N CYS A 89 4.64 9.78 15.05
CA CYS A 89 4.43 11.09 15.67
C CYS A 89 5.75 11.87 15.83
N TRP A 90 6.85 11.20 16.19
CA TRP A 90 8.15 11.84 16.27
C TRP A 90 8.59 12.39 14.91
N LEU A 91 8.45 11.62 13.83
CA LEU A 91 8.82 12.04 12.48
C LEU A 91 7.95 13.19 11.95
N VAL A 92 6.65 13.21 12.30
CA VAL A 92 5.74 14.31 11.96
C VAL A 92 6.35 15.64 12.40
N HIS A 93 6.71 15.76 13.68
CA HIS A 93 7.17 17.02 14.26
C HIS A 93 8.65 17.31 14.01
N GLN A 94 9.52 16.31 14.18
CA GLN A 94 10.97 16.54 14.10
C GLN A 94 11.46 16.73 12.67
N HIS A 95 10.76 16.17 11.68
CA HIS A 95 11.12 16.34 10.28
C HIS A 95 10.04 17.08 9.48
N PHE A 96 8.86 16.51 9.32
CA PHE A 96 7.96 16.90 8.23
C PHE A 96 7.25 18.24 8.45
N GLU A 97 6.99 18.63 9.71
CA GLU A 97 6.34 19.88 10.08
C GLU A 97 6.97 21.12 9.43
N ARG A 98 8.29 21.13 9.25
CA ARG A 98 9.03 22.25 8.63
C ARG A 98 8.59 22.59 7.20
N PHE A 99 7.97 21.66 6.50
CA PHE A 99 7.46 21.87 5.13
C PHE A 99 5.99 22.31 5.12
N LEU A 100 5.27 22.08 6.21
CA LEU A 100 3.82 22.25 6.28
C LEU A 100 3.43 23.64 6.79
N ILE A 101 4.07 24.14 7.85
CA ILE A 101 3.67 25.39 8.49
C ILE A 101 3.79 26.57 7.51
N GLY A 102 2.70 27.33 7.36
CA GLY A 102 2.60 28.46 6.44
C GLY A 102 2.37 28.09 4.97
N ALA A 103 2.41 26.80 4.62
CA ALA A 103 2.17 26.36 3.25
C ALA A 103 0.69 26.48 2.84
N ASP A 104 0.46 26.56 1.53
CA ASP A 104 -0.88 26.39 0.97
C ASP A 104 -1.23 24.89 0.94
N PRO A 105 -2.31 24.43 1.58
CA PRO A 105 -2.63 23.01 1.62
C PRO A 105 -2.90 22.42 0.23
N ARG A 106 -3.27 23.25 -0.77
CA ARG A 106 -3.48 22.79 -2.16
C ARG A 106 -2.20 22.39 -2.87
N ASN A 107 -1.03 22.72 -2.33
CA ASN A 107 0.27 22.39 -2.91
C ASN A 107 0.67 20.93 -2.62
N THR A 108 -0.26 19.99 -2.75
CA THR A 108 -0.08 18.57 -2.39
C THR A 108 1.13 17.95 -3.09
N ASN A 109 1.28 18.18 -4.40
CA ASN A 109 2.45 17.72 -5.15
C ASN A 109 3.78 18.27 -4.60
N LEU A 110 3.85 19.56 -4.23
CA LEU A 110 5.06 20.16 -3.69
C LEU A 110 5.40 19.57 -2.32
N LEU A 111 4.40 19.49 -1.43
CA LEU A 111 4.57 19.01 -0.06
C LEU A 111 4.99 17.54 -0.06
N PHE A 112 4.36 16.70 -0.90
CA PHE A 112 4.75 15.32 -1.10
C PHE A 112 6.21 15.21 -1.55
N GLU A 113 6.62 15.93 -2.61
CA GLU A 113 7.99 15.85 -3.12
C GLU A 113 9.03 16.34 -2.11
N GLN A 114 8.73 17.40 -1.35
CA GLN A 114 9.60 17.90 -0.29
C GLN A 114 9.78 16.85 0.81
N MET A 115 8.69 16.30 1.35
CA MET A 115 8.76 15.30 2.41
C MET A 115 9.44 14.01 1.95
N TYR A 116 9.10 13.50 0.77
CA TYR A 116 9.67 12.26 0.23
C TYR A 116 11.17 12.41 -0.06
N ARG A 117 11.58 13.49 -0.74
CA ARG A 117 12.99 13.70 -1.09
C ARG A 117 13.84 14.09 0.11
N ALA A 118 13.30 14.86 1.06
CA ALA A 118 14.03 15.21 2.28
C ALA A 118 14.24 14.01 3.20
N SER A 119 13.32 13.04 3.22
CA SER A 119 13.46 11.79 3.98
C SER A 119 14.15 10.67 3.21
N MET A 120 14.54 10.88 1.95
CA MET A 120 15.10 9.85 1.07
C MET A 120 16.31 9.11 1.67
N PHE A 121 17.12 9.77 2.51
CA PHE A 121 18.30 9.18 3.13
C PHE A 121 18.01 8.13 4.21
N TYR A 122 16.79 8.07 4.74
CA TYR A 122 16.36 7.07 5.74
C TYR A 122 14.97 6.46 5.44
N GLY A 123 14.35 6.86 4.34
CA GLY A 123 13.01 6.44 3.92
C GLY A 123 13.02 5.74 2.56
N ARG A 124 12.31 6.31 1.59
CA ARG A 124 11.91 5.72 0.29
C ARG A 124 10.86 4.62 0.36
N LYS A 125 10.86 3.80 1.41
CA LYS A 125 9.91 2.71 1.68
C LYS A 125 9.59 2.63 3.18
N GLY A 126 8.55 1.89 3.56
CA GLY A 126 8.25 1.56 4.96
C GLY A 126 7.77 2.73 5.81
N LEU A 127 8.06 2.66 7.12
CA LEU A 127 7.53 3.56 8.15
C LEU A 127 7.59 5.06 7.80
N PRO A 128 8.72 5.64 7.32
CA PRO A 128 8.76 7.06 6.97
C PRO A 128 7.74 7.44 5.88
N VAL A 129 7.46 6.55 4.93
CA VAL A 129 6.49 6.78 3.86
C VAL A 129 5.05 6.65 4.36
N ALA A 130 4.79 5.75 5.31
CA ALA A 130 3.51 5.69 6.00
C ALA A 130 3.19 7.02 6.73
N VAL A 131 4.20 7.65 7.36
CA VAL A 131 4.04 8.97 7.97
C VAL A 131 3.64 10.03 6.94
N ILE A 132 4.34 10.06 5.79
CA ILE A 132 4.02 10.97 4.68
C ILE A 132 2.60 10.74 4.18
N SER A 133 2.18 9.48 4.08
CA SER A 133 0.85 9.10 3.61
C SER A 133 -0.26 9.67 4.49
N VAL A 134 -0.14 9.53 5.81
CA VAL A 134 -1.15 10.05 6.76
C VAL A 134 -1.16 11.58 6.75
N ILE A 135 -0.01 12.24 6.61
CA ILE A 135 0.05 13.70 6.42
C ILE A 135 -0.69 14.10 5.14
N ASP A 136 -0.42 13.42 4.03
CA ASP A 136 -1.06 13.70 2.74
C ASP A 136 -2.58 13.49 2.78
N LEU A 137 -3.04 12.42 3.42
CA LEU A 137 -4.47 12.19 3.66
C LEU A 137 -5.09 13.30 4.51
N ALA A 138 -4.43 13.74 5.58
CA ALA A 138 -4.93 14.87 6.38
C ALA A 138 -4.99 16.19 5.58
N LEU A 139 -4.07 16.40 4.62
CA LEU A 139 -4.13 17.54 3.69
C LEU A 139 -5.33 17.42 2.74
N TRP A 140 -5.59 16.25 2.16
CA TRP A 140 -6.76 16.03 1.29
C TRP A 140 -8.07 16.21 2.03
N ASP A 141 -8.16 15.70 3.26
CA ASP A 141 -9.30 15.92 4.14
C ASP A 141 -9.51 17.41 4.43
N LEU A 142 -8.43 18.14 4.74
CA LEU A 142 -8.47 19.59 4.95
C LEU A 142 -8.98 20.33 3.71
N ILE A 143 -8.47 19.99 2.52
CA ILE A 143 -8.90 20.61 1.26
C ILE A 143 -10.38 20.35 0.99
N GLY A 144 -10.85 19.12 1.20
CA GLY A 144 -12.25 18.75 1.04
C GLY A 144 -13.16 19.52 2.00
N LYS A 145 -12.78 19.62 3.27
CA LYS A 145 -13.51 20.41 4.28
C LYS A 145 -13.52 21.90 3.97
N LEU A 146 -12.40 22.47 3.55
CA LEU A 146 -12.33 23.86 3.11
C LEU A 146 -13.21 24.14 1.89
N ARG A 147 -13.36 23.17 0.99
CA ARG A 147 -14.23 23.30 -0.19
C ARG A 147 -15.69 22.90 0.07
N ASN A 148 -15.96 22.26 1.21
CA ASN A 148 -17.23 21.60 1.50
C ASN A 148 -17.60 20.58 0.40
N GLU A 149 -16.60 19.80 -0.04
CA GLU A 149 -16.74 18.77 -1.07
C GLU A 149 -16.11 17.46 -0.58
N PRO A 150 -16.67 16.30 -0.95
CA PRO A 150 -16.01 15.01 -0.70
C PRO A 150 -14.76 14.87 -1.58
N VAL A 151 -13.75 14.16 -1.07
CA VAL A 151 -12.45 14.03 -1.75
C VAL A 151 -12.58 13.47 -3.18
N TYR A 152 -13.51 12.54 -3.44
CA TYR A 152 -13.67 11.90 -4.74
C TYR A 152 -14.09 12.90 -5.84
N ARG A 153 -14.83 13.97 -5.48
CA ARG A 153 -15.20 15.06 -6.40
C ARG A 153 -14.00 15.93 -6.77
N LEU A 154 -12.97 15.96 -5.93
CA LEU A 154 -11.77 16.77 -6.14
C LEU A 154 -10.68 16.07 -6.97
N ILE A 155 -10.80 14.77 -7.21
CA ILE A 155 -9.78 13.95 -7.88
C ILE A 155 -10.24 13.31 -9.20
N GLY A 156 -11.42 13.64 -9.67
CA GLY A 156 -11.94 13.14 -10.95
C GLY A 156 -13.47 13.01 -11.02
N GLY A 157 -14.16 13.09 -9.89
CA GLY A 157 -15.58 12.77 -9.81
C GLY A 157 -15.80 11.27 -9.62
N ALA A 158 -17.01 10.79 -9.91
CA ALA A 158 -17.32 9.37 -9.84
C ALA A 158 -17.26 8.76 -11.25
N THR A 159 -16.51 7.68 -11.43
CA THR A 159 -16.50 6.85 -12.66
C THR A 159 -17.55 5.75 -12.61
N LYS A 160 -18.10 5.49 -11.43
CA LYS A 160 -19.14 4.52 -11.12
C LYS A 160 -19.97 5.06 -9.94
N GLU A 161 -21.27 4.79 -9.92
CA GLU A 161 -22.15 5.25 -8.82
C GLU A 161 -22.22 4.25 -7.65
N ARG A 162 -21.76 3.02 -7.88
CA ARG A 162 -21.71 1.92 -6.92
C ARG A 162 -20.29 1.38 -6.84
N LEU A 163 -19.81 1.13 -5.63
CA LEU A 163 -18.55 0.51 -5.32
C LEU A 163 -18.79 -0.88 -4.74
N ASP A 164 -18.48 -1.93 -5.51
CA ASP A 164 -18.62 -3.32 -5.09
C ASP A 164 -17.38 -3.81 -4.34
N PHE A 165 -17.60 -4.63 -3.32
CA PHE A 165 -16.54 -5.11 -2.44
C PHE A 165 -16.39 -6.64 -2.50
N TYR A 166 -15.16 -7.11 -2.38
CA TYR A 166 -14.87 -8.45 -1.89
C TYR A 166 -14.47 -8.38 -0.41
N CYS A 167 -14.65 -9.48 0.32
CA CYS A 167 -14.33 -9.54 1.76
C CYS A 167 -13.12 -10.43 2.04
N THR A 168 -12.16 -9.93 2.80
CA THR A 168 -10.98 -10.67 3.22
C THR A 168 -11.18 -11.18 4.64
N GLY A 169 -11.16 -12.48 4.84
CA GLY A 169 -11.38 -13.10 6.15
C GLY A 169 -11.47 -14.63 6.08
N PRO A 170 -11.59 -15.31 7.24
CA PRO A 170 -11.59 -16.77 7.31
C PRO A 170 -12.92 -17.41 6.88
N GLU A 171 -14.00 -16.64 6.74
CA GLU A 171 -15.37 -17.15 6.58
C GLU A 171 -15.99 -16.66 5.27
N PRO A 172 -15.62 -17.24 4.10
CA PRO A 172 -16.08 -16.78 2.80
C PRO A 172 -17.57 -17.07 2.55
N THR A 173 -18.19 -17.99 3.30
CA THR A 173 -19.65 -18.20 3.30
C THR A 173 -20.38 -16.99 3.88
N ALA A 174 -19.90 -16.43 4.99
CA ALA A 174 -20.44 -15.21 5.59
C ALA A 174 -20.29 -14.01 4.63
N ALA A 175 -19.14 -13.89 3.95
CA ALA A 175 -18.93 -12.89 2.91
C ALA A 175 -19.98 -12.98 1.79
N ARG A 176 -20.23 -14.19 1.27
CA ARG A 176 -21.25 -14.43 0.24
C ARG A 176 -22.65 -14.03 0.73
N GLU A 177 -23.00 -14.43 1.96
CA GLU A 177 -24.31 -14.14 2.57
C GLU A 177 -24.53 -12.64 2.82
N MET A 178 -23.46 -11.89 3.12
CA MET A 178 -23.49 -10.43 3.27
C MET A 178 -23.52 -9.66 1.94
N GLY A 179 -23.44 -10.35 0.79
CA GLY A 179 -23.56 -9.74 -0.54
C GLY A 179 -22.24 -9.26 -1.16
N PHE A 180 -21.09 -9.59 -0.56
CA PHE A 180 -19.80 -9.36 -1.21
C PHE A 180 -19.68 -10.22 -2.47
N TRP A 181 -19.03 -9.70 -3.51
CA TRP A 181 -18.96 -10.41 -4.80
C TRP A 181 -17.98 -11.59 -4.80
N GLY A 182 -17.06 -11.63 -3.84
CA GLY A 182 -16.04 -12.66 -3.67
C GLY A 182 -15.43 -12.61 -2.27
N ALA A 183 -14.56 -13.57 -1.95
CA ALA A 183 -13.84 -13.61 -0.69
C ALA A 183 -12.37 -13.98 -0.84
N LYS A 184 -11.51 -13.39 -0.01
CA LYS A 184 -10.08 -13.71 0.07
C LYS A 184 -9.78 -14.35 1.43
N VAL A 185 -9.20 -15.55 1.42
CA VAL A 185 -8.85 -16.29 2.64
C VAL A 185 -7.33 -16.28 2.87
N PRO A 186 -6.86 -16.15 4.12
CA PRO A 186 -5.43 -16.21 4.42
C PRO A 186 -4.92 -17.66 4.34
N LEU A 187 -3.79 -17.86 3.65
CA LEU A 187 -3.15 -19.15 3.53
C LEU A 187 -2.55 -19.56 4.89
N PRO A 188 -2.84 -20.75 5.43
CA PRO A 188 -2.45 -21.09 6.80
C PRO A 188 -1.00 -21.54 6.98
N PHE A 189 -0.41 -22.27 6.03
CA PHE A 189 0.88 -22.96 6.23
C PHE A 189 1.99 -22.44 5.31
N CYS A 190 3.22 -22.38 5.82
CA CYS A 190 4.38 -21.80 5.13
C CYS A 190 5.25 -22.86 4.42
N PRO A 191 6.22 -22.46 3.56
CA PRO A 191 7.07 -23.39 2.83
C PRO A 191 7.92 -24.32 3.72
N ASP A 192 8.37 -23.85 4.89
CA ASP A 192 9.19 -24.65 5.82
C ASP A 192 8.41 -25.84 6.44
N GLU A 193 7.09 -25.91 6.27
CA GLU A 193 6.26 -27.08 6.62
C GLU A 193 6.20 -28.15 5.50
N GLY A 194 6.92 -27.91 4.39
CA GLY A 194 7.12 -28.83 3.29
C GLY A 194 5.84 -29.32 2.62
N HIS A 195 5.89 -30.51 2.00
CA HIS A 195 4.73 -31.09 1.32
C HIS A 195 3.55 -31.40 2.27
N ALA A 196 3.80 -31.53 3.58
CA ALA A 196 2.73 -31.70 4.56
C ALA A 196 1.92 -30.40 4.69
N GLY A 197 2.59 -29.26 4.87
CA GLY A 197 1.96 -27.93 4.84
C GLY A 197 1.23 -27.68 3.52
N LEU A 198 1.84 -28.04 2.38
CA LEU A 198 1.22 -27.89 1.06
C LEU A 198 -0.09 -28.65 0.95
N ARG A 199 -0.13 -29.94 1.34
CA ARG A 199 -1.37 -30.73 1.30
C ARG A 199 -2.45 -30.16 2.22
N LYS A 200 -2.07 -29.63 3.38
CA LYS A 200 -3.01 -28.97 4.29
C LYS A 200 -3.56 -27.66 3.70
N ASN A 201 -2.72 -26.86 3.03
CA ASN A 201 -3.13 -25.67 2.32
C ASN A 201 -4.14 -26.01 1.19
N VAL A 202 -3.85 -27.03 0.39
CA VAL A 202 -4.76 -27.51 -0.66
C VAL A 202 -6.11 -27.93 -0.06
N GLU A 203 -6.09 -28.68 1.04
CA GLU A 203 -7.31 -29.12 1.72
C GLU A 203 -8.10 -27.97 2.35
N PHE A 204 -7.41 -26.99 2.93
CA PHE A 204 -8.00 -25.76 3.45
C PHE A 204 -8.76 -25.01 2.34
N LEU A 205 -8.15 -24.85 1.17
CA LEU A 205 -8.78 -24.16 0.04
C LEU A 205 -9.93 -24.98 -0.56
N ARG A 206 -9.79 -26.31 -0.63
CA ARG A 206 -10.84 -27.22 -1.11
C ARG A 206 -12.11 -27.09 -0.27
N LYS A 207 -11.98 -27.11 1.06
CA LYS A 207 -13.12 -26.95 1.98
C LYS A 207 -13.85 -25.62 1.76
N HIS A 208 -13.10 -24.53 1.56
CA HIS A 208 -13.71 -23.24 1.26
C HIS A 208 -14.44 -23.24 -0.08
N ARG A 209 -13.81 -23.78 -1.15
CA ARG A 209 -14.43 -23.94 -2.46
C ARG A 209 -15.72 -24.76 -2.39
N GLU A 210 -15.72 -25.90 -1.69
CA GLU A 210 -16.91 -26.73 -1.48
C GLU A 210 -18.02 -25.97 -0.75
N ALA A 211 -17.67 -25.17 0.27
CA ALA A 211 -18.64 -24.42 1.06
C ALA A 211 -19.29 -23.25 0.28
N VAL A 212 -18.54 -22.55 -0.57
CA VAL A 212 -19.04 -21.39 -1.33
C VAL A 212 -19.60 -21.75 -2.70
N GLY A 213 -19.42 -23.00 -3.15
CA GLY A 213 -19.83 -23.48 -4.46
C GLY A 213 -18.82 -23.12 -5.57
N PRO A 214 -19.05 -23.59 -6.80
CA PRO A 214 -18.08 -23.45 -7.89
C PRO A 214 -17.93 -22.02 -8.41
N ASP A 215 -18.99 -21.20 -8.35
CA ASP A 215 -19.04 -19.90 -9.03
C ASP A 215 -18.57 -18.73 -8.17
N PHE A 216 -18.64 -18.84 -6.84
CA PHE A 216 -18.28 -17.73 -5.95
C PHE A 216 -16.76 -17.50 -6.01
N PRO A 217 -16.29 -16.30 -6.39
CA PRO A 217 -14.87 -16.01 -6.48
C PRO A 217 -14.15 -16.20 -5.14
N LEU A 218 -13.10 -17.01 -5.15
CA LEU A 218 -12.26 -17.29 -4.00
C LEU A 218 -10.82 -16.89 -4.33
N MET A 219 -10.24 -16.05 -3.49
CA MET A 219 -8.88 -15.53 -3.58
C MET A 219 -8.05 -16.05 -2.41
N VAL A 220 -6.73 -16.05 -2.55
CA VAL A 220 -5.81 -16.56 -1.53
C VAL A 220 -4.76 -15.51 -1.20
N ASP A 221 -4.74 -15.09 0.06
CA ASP A 221 -3.72 -14.19 0.59
C ASP A 221 -2.56 -14.99 1.18
N CYS A 222 -1.33 -14.70 0.76
CA CYS A 222 -0.13 -15.41 1.20
C CYS A 222 0.77 -14.59 2.11
N TYR A 223 0.43 -13.33 2.40
CA TYR A 223 1.19 -12.39 3.24
C TYR A 223 2.72 -12.55 3.14
N MET A 224 3.26 -12.31 1.95
CA MET A 224 4.69 -12.32 1.60
C MET A 224 5.50 -13.54 2.08
N SER A 225 4.85 -14.68 2.32
CA SER A 225 5.43 -15.80 3.06
C SER A 225 6.06 -16.90 2.21
N LEU A 226 5.79 -16.94 0.91
CA LEU A 226 6.20 -18.03 0.04
C LEU A 226 7.47 -17.70 -0.73
N ASN A 227 7.88 -18.67 -1.54
CA ASN A 227 8.94 -18.53 -2.53
C ASN A 227 8.42 -18.99 -3.90
N VAL A 228 9.17 -18.72 -4.96
CA VAL A 228 8.79 -19.05 -6.35
C VAL A 228 8.43 -20.53 -6.50
N SER A 229 9.28 -21.44 -6.03
CA SER A 229 9.06 -22.90 -6.19
C SER A 229 7.79 -23.38 -5.50
N TYR A 230 7.59 -22.98 -4.24
CA TYR A 230 6.43 -23.40 -3.46
C TYR A 230 5.13 -22.81 -4.04
N THR A 231 5.17 -21.56 -4.49
CA THR A 231 4.04 -20.92 -5.17
C THR A 231 3.63 -21.69 -6.43
N ILE A 232 4.61 -22.08 -7.26
CA ILE A 232 4.35 -22.87 -8.47
C ILE A 232 3.73 -24.23 -8.12
N GLU A 233 4.26 -24.95 -7.12
CA GLU A 233 3.75 -26.26 -6.72
C GLU A 233 2.34 -26.16 -6.13
N LEU A 234 2.10 -25.19 -5.24
CA LEU A 234 0.82 -24.96 -4.60
C LEU A 234 -0.26 -24.55 -5.62
N ALA A 235 0.05 -23.59 -6.50
CA ALA A 235 -0.90 -23.16 -7.53
C ALA A 235 -1.26 -24.30 -8.48
N LYS A 236 -0.29 -25.15 -8.84
CA LYS A 236 -0.51 -26.37 -9.64
C LYS A 236 -1.44 -27.35 -8.93
N ALA A 237 -1.26 -27.53 -7.62
CA ALA A 237 -2.04 -28.46 -6.81
C ALA A 237 -3.48 -27.99 -6.54
N CYS A 238 -3.80 -26.73 -6.84
CA CYS A 238 -5.10 -26.11 -6.63
C CYS A 238 -5.81 -25.71 -7.95
N LEU A 239 -5.35 -26.18 -9.11
CA LEU A 239 -5.93 -25.81 -10.42
C LEU A 239 -7.43 -26.17 -10.53
N ASP A 240 -7.84 -27.27 -9.91
CA ASP A 240 -9.22 -27.75 -9.84
C ASP A 240 -10.12 -26.87 -8.96
N LEU A 241 -9.54 -26.04 -8.09
CA LEU A 241 -10.28 -25.18 -7.16
C LEU A 241 -10.68 -23.84 -7.76
N ASN A 242 -10.23 -23.54 -8.98
CA ASN A 242 -10.52 -22.28 -9.69
C ASN A 242 -10.34 -21.04 -8.81
N ILE A 243 -9.16 -20.92 -8.20
CA ILE A 243 -8.77 -19.73 -7.43
C ILE A 243 -8.73 -18.52 -8.37
N ASN A 244 -9.39 -17.42 -7.98
CA ASN A 244 -9.50 -16.23 -8.81
C ASN A 244 -8.15 -15.52 -8.95
N TRP A 245 -7.44 -15.30 -7.83
CA TRP A 245 -6.05 -14.85 -7.80
C TRP A 245 -5.30 -15.33 -6.54
N TRP A 246 -3.98 -15.30 -6.64
CA TRP A 246 -3.04 -15.48 -5.53
C TRP A 246 -2.38 -14.15 -5.20
N GLU A 247 -2.41 -13.77 -3.94
CA GLU A 247 -1.99 -12.45 -3.46
C GLU A 247 -0.75 -12.53 -2.59
N GLU A 248 0.18 -11.61 -2.85
CA GLU A 248 1.42 -11.40 -2.13
C GLU A 248 2.16 -12.71 -1.82
N CYS A 249 2.32 -13.57 -2.83
CA CYS A 249 3.00 -14.86 -2.66
C CYS A 249 4.44 -14.67 -2.20
N LEU A 250 5.14 -13.68 -2.75
CA LEU A 250 6.57 -13.47 -2.53
C LEU A 250 6.80 -12.28 -1.60
N SER A 251 8.00 -12.26 -1.00
CA SER A 251 8.53 -11.06 -0.36
C SER A 251 8.47 -9.86 -1.34
N PRO A 252 8.16 -8.63 -0.87
CA PRO A 252 8.23 -7.43 -1.68
C PRO A 252 9.60 -7.21 -2.34
N ASP A 253 10.67 -7.77 -1.74
CA ASP A 253 12.03 -7.72 -2.28
C ASP A 253 12.23 -8.58 -3.54
N ASP A 254 11.37 -9.56 -3.82
CA ASP A 254 11.50 -10.50 -4.94
C ASP A 254 10.33 -10.39 -5.93
N THR A 255 9.94 -9.17 -6.28
CA THR A 255 8.91 -8.96 -7.33
C THR A 255 9.37 -9.51 -8.68
N ASP A 256 10.67 -9.54 -8.96
CA ASP A 256 11.24 -10.16 -10.17
C ASP A 256 10.88 -11.65 -10.27
N GLY A 257 10.67 -12.34 -9.13
CA GLY A 257 10.22 -13.73 -9.07
C GLY A 257 8.86 -14.00 -9.72
N PHE A 258 7.98 -12.99 -9.87
CA PHE A 258 6.70 -13.16 -10.54
C PHE A 258 6.83 -13.49 -12.03
N GLU A 259 7.93 -13.11 -12.68
CA GLU A 259 8.19 -13.53 -14.07
C GLU A 259 8.27 -15.06 -14.17
N LYS A 260 8.98 -15.70 -13.24
CA LYS A 260 9.11 -17.16 -13.18
C LYS A 260 7.80 -17.85 -12.84
N ILE A 261 7.01 -17.24 -11.96
CA ILE A 261 5.67 -17.75 -11.61
C ILE A 261 4.75 -17.69 -12.85
N LYS A 262 4.74 -16.58 -13.58
CA LYS A 262 3.95 -16.43 -14.81
C LYS A 262 4.42 -17.35 -15.94
N GLN A 263 5.71 -17.65 -16.04
CA GLN A 263 6.21 -18.67 -16.98
C GLN A 263 5.64 -20.06 -16.69
N ALA A 264 5.48 -20.43 -15.42
CA ALA A 264 4.90 -21.72 -15.03
C ALA A 264 3.36 -21.73 -15.13
N HIS A 265 2.70 -20.62 -14.80
CA HIS A 265 1.24 -20.50 -14.70
C HIS A 265 0.71 -19.24 -15.41
N PRO A 266 0.83 -19.13 -16.74
CA PRO A 266 0.49 -17.92 -17.48
C PRO A 266 -1.00 -17.56 -17.45
N GLY A 267 -1.87 -18.55 -17.22
CA GLY A 267 -3.32 -18.35 -17.13
C GLY A 267 -3.86 -18.03 -15.73
N LEU A 268 -3.03 -18.10 -14.68
CA LEU A 268 -3.45 -17.75 -13.32
C LEU A 268 -3.16 -16.29 -13.02
N LYS A 269 -3.99 -15.69 -12.16
CA LYS A 269 -3.80 -14.31 -11.71
C LYS A 269 -2.92 -14.23 -10.46
N PHE A 270 -1.99 -13.30 -10.46
CA PHE A 270 -1.11 -12.98 -9.34
C PHE A 270 -1.14 -11.48 -9.06
N THR A 271 -1.12 -11.14 -7.79
CA THR A 271 -1.31 -9.77 -7.30
C THR A 271 -0.37 -9.51 -6.13
N THR A 272 0.03 -8.25 -5.94
CA THR A 272 0.86 -7.81 -4.80
C THR A 272 0.85 -6.28 -4.71
N GLY A 273 1.44 -5.73 -3.66
CA GLY A 273 1.82 -4.32 -3.59
C GLY A 273 1.45 -3.62 -2.29
N GLU A 274 0.77 -4.27 -1.35
CA GLU A 274 0.42 -3.63 -0.07
C GLU A 274 1.68 -3.16 0.66
N HIS A 275 2.75 -3.96 0.66
CA HIS A 275 4.07 -3.60 1.20
C HIS A 275 5.02 -2.96 0.18
N GLU A 276 4.50 -2.31 -0.87
CA GLU A 276 5.29 -1.51 -1.80
C GLU A 276 4.96 0.00 -1.70
N TYR A 277 5.93 0.84 -2.04
CA TYR A 277 5.93 2.26 -1.74
C TYR A 277 6.44 3.10 -2.91
N SER A 278 5.89 4.31 -3.02
CA SER A 278 6.18 5.32 -4.03
C SER A 278 5.89 4.90 -5.47
N ARG A 279 5.72 5.88 -6.36
CA ARG A 279 5.61 5.62 -7.81
C ARG A 279 6.81 4.87 -8.38
N PHE A 280 7.99 4.97 -7.75
CA PHE A 280 9.20 4.28 -8.19
C PHE A 280 9.19 2.79 -7.87
N GLY A 281 8.60 2.40 -6.73
CA GLY A 281 8.38 1.00 -6.38
C GLY A 281 7.33 0.39 -7.30
N PHE A 282 6.15 1.01 -7.38
CA PHE A 282 5.06 0.49 -8.22
C PHE A 282 5.36 0.42 -9.71
N ARG A 283 6.24 1.28 -10.24
CA ARG A 283 6.74 1.15 -11.62
C ARG A 283 7.28 -0.27 -11.87
N LYS A 284 8.01 -0.85 -10.92
CA LYS A 284 8.60 -2.20 -11.04
C LYS A 284 7.53 -3.31 -11.12
N LEU A 285 6.39 -3.11 -10.46
CA LEU A 285 5.26 -4.05 -10.49
C LEU A 285 4.48 -3.97 -11.82
N ILE A 286 4.50 -2.81 -12.48
CA ILE A 286 3.85 -2.59 -13.79
C ILE A 286 4.74 -3.10 -14.94
N GLU A 287 6.06 -2.95 -14.82
CA GLU A 287 7.03 -3.44 -15.80
C GLU A 287 6.85 -4.96 -16.05
N GLY A 288 6.86 -5.36 -17.32
CA GLY A 288 6.67 -6.76 -17.72
C GLY A 288 5.23 -7.29 -17.60
N ARG A 289 4.32 -6.57 -16.93
CA ARG A 289 2.90 -6.95 -16.76
C ARG A 289 2.72 -8.37 -16.17
N ASN A 290 3.62 -8.76 -15.27
CA ASN A 290 3.59 -10.07 -14.61
C ASN A 290 2.58 -10.14 -13.44
N LEU A 291 1.96 -9.01 -13.09
CA LEU A 291 0.95 -8.87 -12.05
C LEU A 291 -0.35 -8.36 -12.67
N ASP A 292 -1.45 -9.03 -12.34
CA ASP A 292 -2.76 -8.76 -12.92
C ASP A 292 -3.47 -7.60 -12.21
N ILE A 293 -3.13 -7.34 -10.94
CA ILE A 293 -3.63 -6.25 -10.11
C ILE A 293 -2.48 -5.78 -9.21
N ILE A 294 -2.36 -4.47 -9.00
CA ILE A 294 -1.47 -3.89 -7.98
C ILE A 294 -2.28 -3.33 -6.81
N GLN A 295 -1.81 -3.53 -5.58
CA GLN A 295 -2.64 -3.37 -4.38
C GLN A 295 -2.01 -2.47 -3.30
N PRO A 296 -1.68 -1.20 -3.62
CA PRO A 296 -1.12 -0.27 -2.64
C PRO A 296 -2.07 -0.03 -1.45
N ASP A 297 -1.55 0.03 -0.22
CA ASP A 297 -2.29 0.64 0.89
C ASP A 297 -2.10 2.17 0.86
N VAL A 298 -3.20 2.94 0.84
CA VAL A 298 -3.14 4.40 0.71
C VAL A 298 -2.52 5.10 1.91
N MET A 299 -2.58 4.49 3.09
CA MET A 299 -1.94 4.99 4.31
C MET A 299 -0.45 4.63 4.37
N TRP A 300 0.06 3.83 3.43
CA TRP A 300 1.44 3.33 3.47
C TRP A 300 2.28 3.80 2.29
N LEU A 301 1.76 3.72 1.04
CA LEU A 301 2.61 3.88 -0.15
C LEU A 301 3.20 5.28 -0.36
N GLY A 302 2.61 6.30 0.26
CA GLY A 302 2.91 7.72 0.03
C GLY A 302 1.70 8.65 0.05
N GLY A 303 0.48 8.14 0.28
CA GLY A 303 -0.75 8.93 0.34
C GLY A 303 -1.49 9.00 -1.00
N LEU A 304 -2.64 9.68 -0.98
CA LEU A 304 -3.52 9.82 -2.14
C LEU A 304 -2.84 10.56 -3.30
N THR A 305 -2.02 11.57 -3.00
CA THR A 305 -1.26 12.33 -4.01
C THR A 305 -0.34 11.43 -4.84
N GLU A 306 0.28 10.43 -4.22
CA GLU A 306 1.15 9.47 -4.91
C GLU A 306 0.35 8.33 -5.53
N LEU A 307 -0.72 7.87 -4.88
CA LEU A 307 -1.64 6.85 -5.39
C LEU A 307 -2.27 7.25 -6.73
N LEU A 308 -2.66 8.52 -6.90
CA LEU A 308 -3.15 9.04 -8.17
C LEU A 308 -2.13 8.88 -9.31
N LYS A 309 -0.82 9.03 -9.01
CA LYS A 309 0.25 8.86 -10.00
C LYS A 309 0.49 7.38 -10.30
N VAL A 310 0.45 6.52 -9.29
CA VAL A 310 0.53 5.06 -9.45
C VAL A 310 -0.62 4.55 -10.33
N SER A 311 -1.85 4.99 -10.03
CA SER A 311 -3.06 4.69 -10.81
C SER A 311 -2.92 5.11 -12.27
N ALA A 312 -2.48 6.35 -12.52
CA ALA A 312 -2.29 6.84 -13.88
C ALA A 312 -1.24 6.03 -14.65
N MET A 313 -0.16 5.61 -13.98
CA MET A 313 0.86 4.76 -14.59
C MET A 313 0.32 3.37 -14.94
N ALA A 314 -0.42 2.75 -14.02
CA ALA A 314 -1.04 1.44 -14.25
C ALA A 314 -2.14 1.50 -15.33
N ALA A 315 -2.90 2.59 -15.37
CA ALA A 315 -3.96 2.81 -16.36
C ALA A 315 -3.42 2.86 -17.79
N ALA A 316 -2.18 3.34 -18.00
CA ALA A 316 -1.54 3.33 -19.31
C ALA A 316 -1.23 1.91 -19.84
N TYR A 317 -1.32 0.88 -18.98
CA TYR A 317 -1.11 -0.53 -19.31
C TYR A 317 -2.36 -1.39 -19.06
N ASP A 318 -3.51 -0.75 -18.81
CA ASP A 318 -4.77 -1.39 -18.42
C ASP A 318 -4.66 -2.31 -17.21
N ILE A 319 -3.72 -2.01 -16.29
CA ILE A 319 -3.57 -2.77 -15.04
C ILE A 319 -4.51 -2.17 -13.99
N PRO A 320 -5.43 -2.95 -13.40
CA PRO A 320 -6.25 -2.53 -12.29
C PRO A 320 -5.43 -2.17 -11.04
N VAL A 321 -5.87 -1.14 -10.34
CA VAL A 321 -5.39 -0.80 -8.99
C VAL A 321 -6.52 -1.06 -8.00
N VAL A 322 -6.30 -1.94 -7.04
CA VAL A 322 -7.28 -2.28 -6.00
C VAL A 322 -6.60 -2.15 -4.65
N PRO A 323 -6.72 -0.99 -3.98
CA PRO A 323 -6.00 -0.73 -2.74
C PRO A 323 -6.32 -1.75 -1.63
N HIS A 324 -5.28 -2.12 -0.87
CA HIS A 324 -5.43 -2.87 0.38
C HIS A 324 -6.33 -2.10 1.35
N ALA A 325 -7.32 -2.77 1.96
CA ALA A 325 -8.53 -2.24 2.61
C ALA A 325 -8.42 -0.98 3.51
N SER A 326 -8.16 0.21 2.95
CA SER A 326 -7.88 1.43 3.72
C SER A 326 -9.11 2.30 4.06
N GLY A 327 -10.29 1.71 4.26
CA GLY A 327 -11.50 2.46 4.63
C GLY A 327 -11.84 3.59 3.63
N PRO A 328 -12.49 4.67 4.09
CA PRO A 328 -12.85 5.82 3.24
C PRO A 328 -11.70 6.46 2.45
N TYR A 329 -10.45 6.31 2.90
CA TYR A 329 -9.29 6.79 2.15
C TYR A 329 -9.16 6.10 0.79
N SER A 330 -9.42 4.80 0.75
CA SER A 330 -9.48 4.01 -0.49
C SER A 330 -10.79 4.20 -1.26
N TYR A 331 -11.93 4.33 -0.57
CA TYR A 331 -13.25 4.38 -1.22
C TYR A 331 -13.38 5.60 -2.15
N HIS A 332 -12.94 6.76 -1.66
CA HIS A 332 -12.94 8.00 -2.45
C HIS A 332 -12.04 7.90 -3.68
N PHE A 333 -10.96 7.14 -3.61
CA PHE A 333 -10.07 6.88 -4.74
C PHE A 333 -10.70 5.90 -5.74
N VAL A 334 -11.13 4.71 -5.29
CA VAL A 334 -11.62 3.65 -6.20
C VAL A 334 -12.89 4.04 -6.94
N ILE A 335 -13.75 4.87 -6.35
CA ILE A 335 -14.95 5.39 -7.04
C ILE A 335 -14.59 6.36 -8.17
N SER A 336 -13.38 6.94 -8.18
CA SER A 336 -13.02 8.07 -9.04
C SER A 336 -12.13 7.73 -10.24
N GLN A 337 -11.42 6.61 -10.22
CA GLN A 337 -10.44 6.29 -11.26
C GLN A 337 -11.00 5.32 -12.32
N PRO A 338 -10.44 5.32 -13.55
CA PRO A 338 -10.92 4.46 -14.64
C PRO A 338 -10.49 3.00 -14.50
N ASN A 339 -9.38 2.72 -13.80
CA ASN A 339 -8.80 1.38 -13.66
C ASN A 339 -8.91 0.82 -12.23
N THR A 340 -9.95 1.21 -11.48
CA THR A 340 -10.17 0.77 -10.10
C THR A 340 -11.55 0.08 -10.02
N PRO A 341 -11.63 -1.21 -10.36
CA PRO A 341 -12.90 -1.87 -10.67
C PRO A 341 -13.77 -2.17 -9.43
N PHE A 342 -13.16 -2.48 -8.30
CA PHE A 342 -13.80 -2.89 -7.05
C PHE A 342 -12.90 -2.57 -5.86
N GLN A 343 -13.38 -2.80 -4.64
CA GLN A 343 -12.68 -2.51 -3.40
C GLN A 343 -12.54 -3.75 -2.49
N GLU A 344 -11.48 -3.78 -1.69
CA GLU A 344 -11.35 -4.74 -0.59
C GLU A 344 -12.02 -4.24 0.69
N TYR A 345 -12.65 -5.16 1.41
CA TYR A 345 -12.99 -4.99 2.81
C TYR A 345 -12.32 -6.06 3.67
N LEU A 346 -11.45 -5.66 4.60
CA LEU A 346 -10.81 -6.56 5.55
C LEU A 346 -11.74 -6.82 6.73
N ALA A 347 -12.23 -8.05 6.87
CA ALA A 347 -13.17 -8.43 7.93
C ALA A 347 -12.54 -8.21 9.31
N ASN A 348 -13.01 -7.19 10.00
CA ASN A 348 -12.51 -6.74 11.30
C ASN A 348 -13.40 -7.19 12.47
N SER A 349 -14.41 -8.02 12.19
CA SER A 349 -15.01 -8.85 13.24
C SER A 349 -14.04 -9.95 13.65
N PRO A 350 -13.88 -10.26 14.95
CA PRO A 350 -12.91 -11.25 15.42
C PRO A 350 -13.01 -12.64 14.77
N ASP A 351 -14.23 -13.07 14.40
CA ASP A 351 -14.53 -14.34 13.77
C ASP A 351 -14.69 -14.27 12.24
N GLY A 352 -14.58 -13.08 11.65
CA GLY A 352 -14.76 -12.86 10.22
C GLY A 352 -16.22 -12.94 9.71
N LYS A 353 -17.23 -12.95 10.59
CA LYS A 353 -18.64 -13.20 10.21
C LYS A 353 -19.51 -11.95 10.12
N SER A 354 -18.97 -10.78 10.43
CA SER A 354 -19.69 -9.51 10.34
C SER A 354 -18.78 -8.37 9.88
N VAL A 355 -19.38 -7.25 9.50
CA VAL A 355 -18.66 -6.04 9.10
C VAL A 355 -18.70 -5.01 10.22
N LEU A 356 -17.56 -4.49 10.64
CA LEU A 356 -17.40 -3.46 11.67
C LEU A 356 -16.62 -2.25 11.10
N PRO A 357 -16.58 -1.06 11.74
CA PRO A 357 -15.76 0.04 11.22
C PRO A 357 -14.27 -0.34 11.12
N VAL A 358 -13.62 -0.21 9.97
CA VAL A 358 -12.21 -0.53 9.72
C VAL A 358 -11.32 0.14 10.77
N PHE A 359 -11.62 1.39 11.12
CA PHE A 359 -10.87 2.15 12.13
C PHE A 359 -11.47 2.08 13.54
N GLY A 360 -12.37 1.11 13.76
CA GLY A 360 -13.00 0.81 15.04
C GLY A 360 -13.74 2.00 15.64
N GLY A 361 -13.52 2.24 16.93
CA GLY A 361 -14.20 3.31 17.67
C GLY A 361 -13.68 4.72 17.42
N LEU A 362 -12.71 4.93 16.52
CA LEU A 362 -12.10 6.23 16.28
C LEU A 362 -13.07 7.24 15.65
N PHE A 363 -13.92 6.79 14.72
CA PHE A 363 -14.87 7.63 14.00
C PHE A 363 -16.32 7.20 14.29
N LEU A 364 -17.26 8.15 14.20
CA LEU A 364 -18.68 7.88 14.49
C LEU A 364 -19.45 7.33 13.29
N ASP A 365 -19.01 7.67 12.08
CA ASP A 365 -19.82 7.67 10.88
C ASP A 365 -19.07 7.10 9.67
N GLU A 366 -18.16 6.16 9.93
CA GLU A 366 -17.47 5.40 8.91
C GLU A 366 -18.49 4.61 8.07
N PRO A 367 -18.53 4.78 6.73
CA PRO A 367 -19.42 4.01 5.86
C PRO A 367 -18.92 2.56 5.75
N ILE A 368 -19.81 1.59 5.95
CA ILE A 368 -19.47 0.16 5.99
C ILE A 368 -20.31 -0.60 4.95
N PRO A 369 -19.70 -1.49 4.13
CA PRO A 369 -20.41 -2.26 3.11
C PRO A 369 -21.19 -3.44 3.71
N THR A 370 -22.18 -3.18 4.56
CA THR A 370 -23.08 -4.18 5.17
C THR A 370 -23.86 -5.04 4.18
N LYS A 371 -23.92 -4.60 2.92
CA LYS A 371 -24.55 -5.30 1.79
C LYS A 371 -23.55 -5.66 0.68
N GLY A 372 -22.25 -5.65 0.98
CA GLY A 372 -21.18 -5.90 0.02
C GLY A 372 -20.91 -4.75 -0.97
N PHE A 373 -21.56 -3.59 -0.81
CA PHE A 373 -21.32 -2.41 -1.63
C PHE A 373 -21.51 -1.10 -0.86
N LEU A 374 -20.98 -0.02 -1.42
CA LEU A 374 -21.30 1.38 -1.08
C LEU A 374 -21.70 2.15 -2.36
N THR A 375 -22.24 3.34 -2.19
CA THR A 375 -22.63 4.26 -3.28
C THR A 375 -21.96 5.62 -3.13
N THR A 376 -22.02 6.45 -4.17
CA THR A 376 -21.56 7.85 -4.12
C THR A 376 -22.25 8.65 -3.02
N ALA A 377 -23.52 8.35 -2.71
CA ALA A 377 -24.28 9.00 -1.64
C ALA A 377 -23.71 8.69 -0.25
N ASP A 378 -23.18 7.49 -0.04
CA ASP A 378 -22.54 7.10 1.23
C ASP A 378 -21.23 7.88 1.48
N LEU A 379 -20.64 8.43 0.41
CA LEU A 379 -19.39 9.19 0.44
C LEU A 379 -19.61 10.71 0.33
N ASP A 380 -20.86 11.19 0.25
CA ASP A 380 -21.16 12.60 -0.01
C ASP A 380 -21.10 13.47 1.25
N LYS A 381 -19.90 13.56 1.82
CA LYS A 381 -19.57 14.38 3.00
C LYS A 381 -18.23 15.10 2.80
N PRO A 382 -18.03 16.29 3.39
CA PRO A 382 -16.78 17.04 3.20
C PRO A 382 -15.52 16.26 3.63
N GLY A 383 -14.45 16.38 2.85
CA GLY A 383 -13.21 15.65 3.12
C GLY A 383 -13.36 14.16 2.84
N PHE A 384 -12.82 13.32 3.72
CA PHE A 384 -13.07 11.86 3.67
C PHE A 384 -14.36 11.43 4.37
N GLY A 385 -15.17 12.39 4.84
CA GLY A 385 -16.47 12.11 5.43
C GLY A 385 -16.44 11.37 6.76
N LEU A 386 -15.30 11.39 7.45
CA LEU A 386 -15.09 10.78 8.75
C LEU A 386 -15.16 11.85 9.84
N THR A 387 -15.97 11.60 10.87
CA THR A 387 -16.13 12.44 12.05
C THR A 387 -15.46 11.78 13.24
N LEU A 388 -14.43 12.41 13.79
CA LEU A 388 -13.76 11.92 15.00
C LEU A 388 -14.76 11.76 16.16
N ASN A 389 -14.76 10.58 16.76
CA ASN A 389 -15.59 10.28 17.92
C ASN A 389 -15.15 11.09 19.14
N PRO A 390 -16.04 11.92 19.75
CA PRO A 390 -15.71 12.67 20.96
C PRO A 390 -15.26 11.77 22.12
N ALA A 391 -15.79 10.56 22.23
CA ALA A 391 -15.34 9.59 23.25
C ALA A 391 -13.91 9.09 22.97
N ALA A 392 -13.50 9.00 21.70
CA ALA A 392 -12.15 8.61 21.32
C ALA A 392 -11.10 9.67 21.63
N ARG A 393 -11.49 10.94 21.82
CA ARG A 393 -10.55 12.01 22.26
C ARG A 393 -9.80 11.64 23.54
N ALA A 394 -10.44 10.92 24.47
CA ALA A 394 -9.79 10.46 25.71
C ALA A 394 -8.71 9.40 25.47
N MET A 395 -8.72 8.72 24.32
CA MET A 395 -7.72 7.73 23.91
C MET A 395 -6.60 8.35 23.07
N LEU A 396 -6.74 9.59 22.61
CA LEU A 396 -5.71 10.29 21.84
C LEU A 396 -4.65 10.84 22.80
N ILE A 397 -3.52 10.15 22.87
CA ILE A 397 -2.37 10.51 23.71
C ILE A 397 -1.54 11.53 22.91
N PRO A 398 -1.43 12.81 23.33
CA PRO A 398 -0.62 13.80 22.64
C PRO A 398 0.84 13.35 22.55
N SER A 399 1.50 13.59 21.41
CA SER A 399 2.87 13.15 21.19
C SER A 399 3.94 13.96 21.94
N ASP A 400 3.57 14.98 22.72
CA ASP A 400 4.50 15.91 23.37
C ASP A 400 5.55 15.21 24.24
N TYR A 401 5.19 14.07 24.85
CA TYR A 401 6.11 13.27 25.68
C TYR A 401 7.29 12.68 24.87
N LEU A 402 7.15 12.53 23.56
CA LEU A 402 8.22 12.05 22.66
C LEU A 402 9.19 13.17 22.25
N LEU A 403 8.71 14.42 22.31
CA LEU A 403 9.45 15.60 21.88
C LEU A 403 10.23 16.24 23.05
N SER A 404 9.83 15.92 24.29
CA SER A 404 10.46 16.36 25.53
C SER A 404 11.01 15.17 26.30
N PRO A 405 12.15 14.57 25.90
CA PRO A 405 12.75 13.49 26.70
C PRO A 405 13.04 14.01 28.12
N PRO A 406 12.80 13.23 29.19
CA PRO A 406 13.18 13.63 30.55
C PRO A 406 14.67 14.00 30.58
N PRO A 407 15.10 14.94 31.44
CA PRO A 407 16.47 15.46 31.39
C PRO A 407 17.49 14.32 31.53
N VAL A 408 18.20 14.03 30.44
CA VAL A 408 19.30 13.07 30.45
C VAL A 408 20.55 13.79 30.96
N LYS A 409 21.13 13.24 32.02
CA LYS A 409 22.48 13.58 32.50
C LYS A 409 23.40 13.72 31.28
N ALA A 410 24.07 14.85 31.13
CA ALA A 410 24.97 15.08 30.01
C ALA A 410 25.89 13.86 29.79
N LEU A 411 26.09 13.44 28.53
CA LEU A 411 27.12 12.47 28.21
C LEU A 411 28.42 12.98 28.83
N ALA A 412 29.01 12.20 29.74
CA ALA A 412 30.30 12.55 30.30
C ALA A 412 31.29 12.67 29.13
N PRO A 413 32.09 13.75 29.07
CA PRO A 413 33.13 13.83 28.05
C PRO A 413 34.02 12.58 28.14
N PRO A 414 34.55 12.07 27.03
CA PRO A 414 35.43 10.92 27.05
C PRO A 414 36.59 11.21 28.01
N THR A 415 36.69 10.41 29.06
CA THR A 415 37.79 10.50 30.02
C THR A 415 39.08 10.26 29.25
N PRO A 416 40.08 11.18 29.30
CA PRO A 416 41.38 10.90 28.75
C PRO A 416 41.92 9.63 29.41
N SER A 417 42.36 8.65 28.62
CA SER A 417 43.00 7.46 29.16
C SER A 417 44.25 7.92 29.94
N SER A 418 44.20 7.85 31.26
CA SER A 418 45.40 8.00 32.08
C SER A 418 46.27 6.78 31.83
N SER A 419 47.34 6.97 31.07
CA SER A 419 48.51 6.10 31.11
C SER A 419 48.95 5.95 32.56
N ALA A 420 48.92 4.73 33.08
CA ALA A 420 49.46 4.40 34.38
C ALA A 420 50.97 4.70 34.37
N SER A 421 51.38 5.72 35.12
CA SER A 421 52.75 5.90 35.57
C SER A 421 52.96 4.96 36.75
N ASP A 422 53.66 3.85 36.53
CA ASP A 422 54.25 3.08 37.61
C ASP A 422 55.68 3.57 37.81
N ALA A 423 55.95 4.10 39.00
CA ALA A 423 57.24 4.64 39.38
C ALA A 423 58.06 3.55 40.06
N GLY A 424 59.26 3.26 39.54
CA GLY A 424 60.16 2.28 40.11
C GLY A 424 61.63 2.53 39.73
N GLU A 425 62.29 3.30 40.59
CA GLU A 425 63.72 3.20 40.96
C GLU A 425 64.84 3.56 39.96
N THR A 426 65.49 4.68 40.28
CA THR A 426 66.81 5.11 39.81
C THR A 426 67.94 4.28 40.42
N LYS A 427 68.86 3.76 39.60
CA LYS A 427 70.27 3.48 40.00
C LYS A 427 71.18 3.32 38.78
N GLY A 428 72.23 4.15 38.70
CA GLY A 428 73.50 3.83 38.05
C GLY A 428 73.74 4.39 36.64
N MET A 429 74.49 5.50 36.57
CA MET A 429 75.40 5.84 35.45
C MET A 429 76.83 5.41 35.87
N PRO A 430 77.78 5.11 34.96
CA PRO A 430 78.33 6.16 34.08
C PRO A 430 78.85 5.74 32.67
N GLU A 431 79.09 6.78 31.85
CA GLU A 431 80.08 6.92 30.74
C GLU A 431 79.91 6.01 29.50
N GLU A 432 80.15 6.39 28.24
CA GLU A 432 80.77 7.55 27.57
C GLU A 432 80.45 7.44 26.04
N HIS A 433 80.42 8.59 25.33
CA HIS A 433 80.71 8.80 23.88
C HIS A 433 80.03 7.91 22.78
N LYS A 434 79.47 8.40 21.67
CA LYS A 434 79.83 9.52 20.78
C LYS A 434 78.65 9.76 19.81
N ALA A 435 78.49 11.01 19.38
CA ALA A 435 77.51 11.47 18.40
C ALA A 435 77.72 10.90 16.99
N VAL A 436 76.63 10.60 16.28
CA VAL A 436 76.44 10.87 14.84
C VAL A 436 74.95 11.04 14.55
N SER A 437 74.62 12.16 13.91
CA SER A 437 73.33 12.53 13.32
C SER A 437 73.02 11.72 12.06
N THR A 438 71.76 11.32 11.84
CA THR A 438 71.03 11.41 10.55
C THR A 438 69.57 11.03 10.73
N GLU A 439 68.69 11.86 10.18
CA GLU A 439 67.22 11.73 10.05
C GLU A 439 66.76 10.52 9.19
N PRO A 440 65.46 10.16 9.22
CA PRO A 440 64.95 8.84 8.86
C PRO A 440 64.55 8.69 7.38
N PRO A 441 64.46 7.46 6.83
CA PRO A 441 63.84 7.24 5.54
C PRO A 441 62.32 7.00 5.69
N GLU A 442 61.57 7.85 5.00
CA GLU A 442 60.14 7.73 4.70
C GLU A 442 59.93 6.79 3.51
N ALA A 443 58.82 6.04 3.51
CA ALA A 443 58.47 5.01 2.53
C ALA A 443 57.97 5.59 1.18
N PRO A 444 58.17 4.92 0.03
CA PRO A 444 57.84 5.48 -1.28
C PRO A 444 56.43 5.13 -1.76
N ALA A 445 55.79 6.11 -2.42
CA ALA A 445 54.67 5.94 -3.34
C ALA A 445 55.17 5.56 -4.75
N PRO A 446 54.36 4.91 -5.61
CA PRO A 446 54.72 4.68 -7.01
C PRO A 446 54.13 5.76 -7.93
N GLU A 447 54.98 6.31 -8.80
CA GLU A 447 54.62 7.23 -9.88
C GLU A 447 54.87 6.58 -11.24
N LEU A 448 53.96 6.86 -12.18
CA LEU A 448 53.97 6.46 -13.59
C LEU A 448 54.94 7.32 -14.41
N THR A 449 55.64 6.72 -15.37
CA THR A 449 56.17 7.47 -16.53
C THR A 449 55.99 6.73 -17.85
N LYS A 450 55.41 7.48 -18.81
CA LYS A 450 55.25 7.20 -20.26
C LYS A 450 56.60 7.36 -21.00
N THR A 451 56.79 6.78 -22.18
CA THR A 451 56.50 7.31 -23.54
C THR A 451 57.18 6.36 -24.57
N VAL A 452 56.88 6.21 -25.88
CA VAL A 452 56.66 7.16 -27.01
C VAL A 452 56.09 6.38 -28.25
N GLU A 453 55.11 6.99 -28.97
CA GLU A 453 54.70 6.99 -30.44
C GLU A 453 54.55 5.70 -31.31
N ALA A 454 53.72 5.59 -32.37
CA ALA A 454 52.72 6.44 -33.08
C ALA A 454 51.78 5.59 -34.01
N ALA A 455 50.64 6.22 -34.38
CA ALA A 455 49.45 5.94 -35.23
C ALA A 455 49.50 5.09 -36.53
N PRO A 456 48.38 4.92 -37.29
CA PRO A 456 47.00 4.54 -36.93
C PRO A 456 46.46 3.34 -37.77
N THR A 457 45.45 2.61 -37.29
CA THR A 457 44.83 1.50 -38.05
C THR A 457 43.36 1.78 -38.36
N GLU A 458 43.00 1.61 -39.64
CA GLU A 458 41.64 1.69 -40.19
C GLU A 458 40.71 0.64 -39.58
N LEU A 459 39.47 1.05 -39.28
CA LEU A 459 38.37 0.16 -38.86
C LEU A 459 37.39 0.02 -40.03
N THR A 460 37.41 -1.15 -40.67
CA THR A 460 36.41 -1.60 -41.63
C THR A 460 35.13 -2.01 -40.90
N SER A 461 34.01 -1.41 -41.29
CA SER A 461 32.63 -1.72 -40.89
C SER A 461 32.15 -3.07 -41.43
N VAL A 462 31.46 -3.84 -40.58
CA VAL A 462 30.76 -5.11 -40.92
C VAL A 462 29.25 -4.84 -40.93
N PRO A 463 28.45 -5.45 -41.84
CA PRO A 463 27.20 -4.86 -42.30
C PRO A 463 25.97 -5.19 -41.45
N GLU A 464 25.05 -4.24 -41.47
CA GLU A 464 23.71 -4.24 -40.89
C GLU A 464 22.74 -5.01 -41.81
N VAL A 465 21.95 -5.91 -41.23
CA VAL A 465 20.91 -6.71 -41.93
C VAL A 465 19.64 -5.88 -41.98
N VAL A 466 19.20 -5.54 -43.19
CA VAL A 466 17.96 -4.80 -43.49
C VAL A 466 16.82 -5.77 -43.80
N PRO A 467 15.60 -5.61 -43.26
CA PRO A 467 14.41 -6.28 -43.77
C PRO A 467 13.76 -5.45 -44.89
N GLU A 468 13.41 -6.10 -46.00
CA GLU A 468 12.73 -5.51 -47.16
C GLU A 468 11.29 -5.02 -46.83
N PRO A 469 10.81 -3.95 -47.49
CA PRO A 469 9.41 -3.52 -47.40
C PRO A 469 8.54 -4.24 -48.45
N ALA A 470 7.38 -4.74 -48.02
CA ALA A 470 6.36 -5.30 -48.90
C ALA A 470 5.63 -4.19 -49.69
N SER A 471 5.48 -4.42 -50.99
CA SER A 471 4.89 -3.54 -52.01
C SER A 471 3.36 -3.47 -52.00
N GLU A 472 2.83 -2.33 -52.41
CA GLU A 472 1.41 -1.99 -52.67
C GLU A 472 0.73 -2.79 -53.82
N PRO A 473 -0.62 -2.74 -53.95
CA PRO A 473 -1.41 -3.77 -54.62
C PRO A 473 -1.68 -3.50 -56.11
N SER A 474 -1.87 -4.60 -56.85
CA SER A 474 -2.27 -4.64 -58.27
C SER A 474 -3.79 -4.68 -58.44
N THR A 475 -4.32 -3.80 -59.29
CA THR A 475 -5.68 -3.79 -59.85
C THR A 475 -5.86 -4.82 -60.97
N ALA A 476 -6.99 -5.55 -61.02
CA ALA A 476 -7.83 -5.73 -62.24
C ALA A 476 -8.98 -6.78 -62.07
N THR A 477 -10.21 -6.30 -62.32
CA THR A 477 -11.35 -6.87 -63.09
C THR A 477 -12.13 -8.15 -62.68
N THR A 478 -13.40 -7.90 -62.31
CA THR A 478 -14.70 -8.49 -62.77
C THR A 478 -14.89 -10.01 -62.91
N GLU A 479 -15.86 -10.57 -62.19
CA GLU A 479 -17.17 -10.98 -62.76
C GLU A 479 -18.21 -11.31 -61.67
N ALA A 480 -19.48 -11.09 -62.01
CA ALA A 480 -20.64 -11.13 -61.13
C ALA A 480 -21.34 -12.50 -61.10
N THR A 481 -22.01 -12.85 -59.99
CA THR A 481 -23.21 -13.71 -60.05
C THR A 481 -24.14 -13.54 -58.84
N ARG A 482 -25.26 -12.86 -59.11
CA ARG A 482 -26.65 -13.01 -58.63
C ARG A 482 -27.02 -13.39 -57.17
N ILE A 483 -27.86 -12.50 -56.62
CA ILE A 483 -28.84 -12.60 -55.51
C ILE A 483 -29.97 -13.64 -55.82
N PRO A 484 -30.81 -14.11 -54.85
CA PRO A 484 -31.86 -13.32 -54.14
C PRO A 484 -31.90 -13.56 -52.61
N GLU A 485 -32.09 -12.56 -51.74
CA GLU A 485 -33.35 -11.89 -51.34
C GLU A 485 -34.45 -12.81 -50.76
N LYS A 486 -34.72 -12.67 -49.45
CA LYS A 486 -36.08 -12.55 -48.90
C LYS A 486 -36.05 -12.03 -47.45
N ALA A 487 -36.57 -10.82 -47.29
CA ALA A 487 -37.08 -10.27 -46.05
C ALA A 487 -38.56 -10.69 -45.90
N GLU A 488 -39.02 -10.87 -44.66
CA GLU A 488 -40.43 -10.81 -44.32
C GLU A 488 -40.60 -10.20 -42.92
N GLU A 489 -41.49 -9.21 -42.87
CA GLU A 489 -41.94 -8.44 -41.72
C GLU A 489 -42.59 -9.30 -40.65
N LEU A 490 -42.62 -8.79 -39.41
CA LEU A 490 -43.86 -8.78 -38.61
C LEU A 490 -43.74 -7.75 -37.48
N ALA A 491 -44.54 -6.70 -37.61
CA ALA A 491 -44.86 -5.74 -36.56
C ALA A 491 -46.21 -6.11 -35.91
N VAL A 492 -46.46 -5.48 -34.75
CA VAL A 492 -47.73 -5.30 -34.03
C VAL A 492 -48.06 -6.36 -32.95
N GLU A 493 -47.87 -5.99 -31.67
CA GLU A 493 -48.99 -5.61 -30.79
C GLU A 493 -48.46 -4.99 -29.48
N SER A 494 -48.72 -3.69 -29.31
CA SER A 494 -48.69 -2.99 -28.03
C SER A 494 -50.05 -3.18 -27.34
N LYS A 495 -50.08 -3.74 -26.12
CA LYS A 495 -51.22 -3.61 -25.21
C LYS A 495 -50.76 -3.02 -23.88
N SER A 496 -51.26 -1.82 -23.65
CA SER A 496 -51.33 -1.14 -22.37
C SER A 496 -52.20 -1.94 -21.39
N ALA A 497 -51.68 -2.19 -20.19
CA ALA A 497 -52.50 -2.48 -19.02
C ALA A 497 -52.30 -1.33 -18.01
N GLN A 498 -53.29 -0.44 -17.97
CA GLN A 498 -53.57 0.39 -16.82
C GLN A 498 -54.16 -0.53 -15.76
N GLU A 499 -53.57 -0.56 -14.56
CA GLU A 499 -54.24 -1.11 -13.39
C GLU A 499 -54.36 -0.04 -12.31
N THR A 500 -55.58 0.02 -11.82
CA THR A 500 -56.24 1.07 -11.06
C THR A 500 -55.92 1.00 -9.58
N VAL A 501 -55.68 2.16 -8.98
CA VAL A 501 -55.68 2.41 -7.54
C VAL A 501 -57.11 2.30 -6.98
N PRO A 502 -57.36 1.58 -5.88
CA PRO A 502 -58.52 1.82 -5.04
C PRO A 502 -58.15 2.76 -3.88
N VAL A 503 -58.86 3.87 -3.83
CA VAL A 503 -58.97 4.76 -2.67
C VAL A 503 -59.89 4.08 -1.66
N GLU A 504 -59.39 3.77 -0.47
CA GLU A 504 -60.24 3.48 0.69
C GLU A 504 -60.34 4.71 1.59
N LYS A 505 -61.59 5.04 1.89
CA LYS A 505 -62.02 6.20 2.67
C LYS A 505 -61.78 5.96 4.16
N SER A 506 -61.36 7.03 4.82
CA SER A 506 -61.54 7.25 6.26
C SER A 506 -63.02 7.37 6.62
N GLU A 507 -63.46 6.68 7.68
CA GLU A 507 -64.54 7.11 8.57
C GLU A 507 -64.45 6.33 9.90
N ALA A 508 -63.95 7.00 10.95
CA ALA A 508 -64.33 6.94 12.37
C ALA A 508 -63.22 7.56 13.24
#